data_AF-A0A7J9EDB2-F1
#
_entry.id   AF-A0A7J9EDB2-F1
#
_cell.length_a   1.000
_cell.length_b   1.000
_cell.length_c   1.000
_cell.angle_alpha   90.00
_cell.angle_beta   90.00
_cell.angle_gamma   90.00
#
_symmetry.space_group_name_H-M   'P 1'
#
loop_
_entity.id
_entity.type
_entity.pdbx_description
1 polymer ?
#
loop_
_entity_poly.entity_id
_entity_poly.type
_entity_poly.pdbx_seq_one_letter_code
_entity_poly.pdbx_strand_id
1 'polypeptide(L)'
;MVMLLGQYSTGKTTFIKHMLKCRAHIGPEPTTDRFVVVMSGTDERSVPGNTIAVHADMPFTGLNSFGTAFLSKFECSQMPHPLLEHITFVDTPGVLSGEKQRTQRAYDFTGVTAWFAAKCDLILLLFDPHKLDISDEFKRVIYSLRGHDDKIRVVLNKADQVDTQQLMRIYGALMWSLGKVLNTPEVVRVYIGSFNEKPVNEGFTGPIGKALFEKEQEDLLTDLKDIPKKACDRRINEFVKRARAAKIHAYIVGHLKKEMPTFIGKAKTQQRLTDNLEEEFVK
;
A
#
# COMPACT_ATOMS: atom_id res chain seq x y z
N MET A 1 10.95 -1.45 -0.10
CA MET A 1 9.72 -2.25 -0.30
C MET A 1 8.74 -1.49 -1.20
N VAL A 2 8.04 -2.20 -2.07
CA VAL A 2 7.00 -1.68 -2.98
C VAL A 2 5.69 -2.39 -2.65
N MET A 3 4.69 -1.66 -2.15
CA MET A 3 3.39 -2.23 -1.81
C MET A 3 2.39 -2.02 -2.95
N LEU A 4 1.67 -3.08 -3.33
CA LEU A 4 0.61 -3.02 -4.33
C LEU A 4 -0.73 -3.09 -3.63
N LEU A 5 -1.54 -2.04 -3.78
CA LEU A 5 -2.87 -1.92 -3.21
C LEU A 5 -3.91 -1.68 -4.31
N GLY A 6 -5.09 -2.25 -4.18
CA GLY A 6 -6.17 -2.06 -5.14
C GLY A 6 -7.31 -3.04 -4.92
N GLN A 7 -8.43 -2.80 -5.58
CA GLN A 7 -9.62 -3.64 -5.47
C GLN A 7 -9.39 -5.05 -6.04
N TYR A 8 -10.37 -5.93 -5.83
CA TYR A 8 -10.35 -7.28 -6.39
C TYR A 8 -10.21 -7.27 -7.93
N SER A 9 -9.41 -8.19 -8.47
CA SER A 9 -9.15 -8.33 -9.92
C SER A 9 -8.52 -7.13 -10.65
N THR A 10 -7.91 -6.17 -9.95
CA THR A 10 -7.15 -5.08 -10.62
C THR A 10 -5.80 -5.52 -11.20
N GLY A 11 -5.36 -6.75 -10.91
CA GLY A 11 -4.16 -7.35 -11.49
C GLY A 11 -2.87 -7.15 -10.70
N LYS A 12 -2.92 -6.96 -9.37
CA LYS A 12 -1.74 -6.81 -8.50
C LYS A 12 -0.76 -7.98 -8.62
N THR A 13 -1.23 -9.20 -8.44
CA THR A 13 -0.42 -10.41 -8.59
C THR A 13 0.15 -10.55 -10.01
N THR A 14 -0.68 -10.30 -11.03
CA THR A 14 -0.25 -10.33 -12.44
C THR A 14 0.82 -9.29 -12.73
N PHE A 15 0.70 -8.10 -12.15
CA PHE A 15 1.69 -7.03 -12.27
C PHE A 15 3.05 -7.48 -11.70
N ILE A 16 3.08 -8.12 -10.53
CA ILE A 16 4.33 -8.61 -9.93
C ILE A 16 4.96 -9.68 -10.85
N LYS A 17 4.17 -10.64 -11.33
CA LYS A 17 4.64 -11.66 -12.28
C LYS A 17 5.23 -11.04 -13.55
N HIS A 18 4.54 -10.04 -14.10
CA HIS A 18 4.99 -9.29 -15.27
C HIS A 18 6.32 -8.59 -15.03
N MET A 19 6.48 -7.93 -13.88
CA MET A 19 7.72 -7.23 -13.53
C MET A 19 8.89 -8.19 -13.30
N LEU A 20 8.63 -9.36 -12.73
CA LEU A 20 9.64 -10.40 -12.54
C LEU A 20 9.92 -11.18 -13.83
N LYS A 21 9.07 -11.10 -14.86
CA LYS A 21 9.15 -11.94 -16.08
C LYS A 21 9.28 -13.44 -15.77
N CYS A 22 8.77 -13.86 -14.61
CA CYS A 22 8.91 -15.21 -14.09
C CYS A 22 7.53 -15.80 -13.80
N ARG A 23 7.38 -17.10 -14.05
CA ARG A 23 6.27 -17.90 -13.52
C ARG A 23 6.51 -18.17 -12.02
N ALA A 24 6.68 -17.13 -11.22
CA ALA A 24 6.74 -17.29 -9.78
C ALA A 24 5.49 -18.05 -9.33
N HIS A 25 5.64 -19.05 -8.46
CA HIS A 25 4.55 -19.79 -7.81
C HIS A 25 3.72 -18.90 -6.87
N ILE A 26 3.35 -17.69 -7.30
CA ILE A 26 2.26 -16.93 -6.74
C ILE A 26 1.00 -17.63 -7.28
N GLY A 27 0.36 -18.45 -6.45
CA GLY A 27 -0.56 -19.52 -6.84
C GLY A 27 -1.61 -19.17 -7.93
N PRO A 28 -2.05 -20.17 -8.73
CA PRO A 28 -3.07 -20.00 -9.77
C PRO A 28 -4.52 -19.89 -9.24
N GLU A 29 -4.74 -20.17 -7.96
CA GLU A 29 -6.04 -20.04 -7.26
C GLU A 29 -6.14 -18.70 -6.55
N PRO A 30 -7.32 -18.22 -6.10
CA PRO A 30 -7.51 -16.84 -5.65
C PRO A 30 -6.58 -16.51 -4.47
N THR A 31 -5.40 -15.96 -4.74
CA THR A 31 -4.42 -15.41 -3.78
C THR A 31 -4.94 -14.15 -3.09
N THR A 32 -6.25 -13.94 -3.13
CA THR A 32 -6.96 -12.69 -2.90
C THR A 32 -7.31 -12.43 -1.43
N ASP A 33 -6.93 -13.32 -0.51
CA ASP A 33 -7.16 -13.16 0.92
C ASP A 33 -5.89 -13.07 1.79
N ARG A 34 -4.69 -13.20 1.19
CA ARG A 34 -3.41 -13.16 1.90
C ARG A 34 -2.54 -11.97 1.52
N PHE A 35 -1.77 -11.48 2.50
CA PHE A 35 -0.62 -10.63 2.24
C PHE A 35 0.55 -11.51 1.84
N VAL A 36 1.11 -11.27 0.66
CA VAL A 36 2.26 -12.02 0.15
C VAL A 36 3.42 -11.05 -0.04
N VAL A 37 4.50 -11.27 0.70
CA VAL A 37 5.76 -10.56 0.48
C VAL A 37 6.63 -11.38 -0.45
N VAL A 38 7.00 -10.80 -1.59
CA VAL A 38 7.90 -11.42 -2.56
C VAL A 38 9.28 -10.78 -2.43
N MET A 39 10.27 -11.55 -1.99
CA MET A 39 11.63 -11.06 -1.72
C MET A 39 12.72 -12.02 -2.21
N SER A 40 13.97 -11.54 -2.22
CA SER A 40 15.10 -12.40 -2.61
C SER A 40 15.33 -13.51 -1.59
N GLY A 41 15.72 -14.68 -2.09
CA GLY A 41 16.16 -15.83 -1.30
C GLY A 41 17.04 -16.75 -2.13
N THR A 42 17.72 -17.69 -1.47
CA THR A 42 18.60 -18.65 -2.14
C THR A 42 17.82 -19.61 -3.03
N ASP A 43 16.65 -20.03 -2.57
CA ASP A 43 15.81 -21.04 -3.20
C ASP A 43 14.38 -20.55 -3.32
N GLU A 44 13.64 -21.05 -4.31
CA GLU A 44 12.21 -20.78 -4.43
C GLU A 44 11.45 -21.50 -3.32
N ARG A 45 10.88 -20.73 -2.38
CA ARG A 45 10.12 -21.27 -1.26
C ARG A 45 9.05 -20.32 -0.78
N SER A 46 8.00 -20.87 -0.19
CA SER A 46 6.98 -20.12 0.55
C SER A 46 7.12 -20.38 2.05
N VAL A 47 7.23 -19.31 2.83
CA VAL A 47 7.38 -19.34 4.29
C VAL A 47 6.11 -18.76 4.93
N PRO A 48 5.43 -19.52 5.80
CA PRO A 48 4.24 -19.05 6.50
C PRO A 48 4.49 -17.84 7.42
N GLY A 49 3.48 -16.99 7.58
CA GLY A 49 3.54 -15.76 8.38
C GLY A 49 3.96 -15.96 9.83
N ASN A 50 3.45 -17.02 10.47
CA ASN A 50 3.83 -17.38 11.85
C ASN A 50 5.34 -17.64 12.00
N THR A 51 5.96 -18.22 10.97
CA THR A 51 7.39 -18.53 10.96
C THR A 51 8.21 -17.29 10.64
N ILE A 52 7.83 -16.54 9.61
CA ILE A 52 8.61 -15.37 9.19
C ILE A 52 8.58 -14.24 10.23
N ALA A 53 7.50 -14.12 11.01
CA ALA A 53 7.37 -13.09 12.04
C ALA A 53 8.22 -13.34 13.29
N VAL A 54 8.83 -14.52 13.46
CA VAL A 54 9.76 -14.78 14.57
C VAL A 54 11.23 -14.72 14.15
N HIS A 55 11.52 -14.67 12.84
CA HIS A 55 12.89 -14.51 12.35
C HIS A 55 13.41 -13.10 12.65
N ALA A 56 14.41 -12.99 13.54
CA ALA A 56 14.98 -11.72 13.99
C ALA A 56 15.62 -10.91 12.85
N ASP A 57 16.20 -11.61 11.87
CA ASP A 57 16.85 -10.99 10.70
C ASP A 57 15.85 -10.45 9.66
N MET A 58 14.56 -10.72 9.85
CA MET A 58 13.50 -10.31 8.93
C MET A 58 12.75 -9.08 9.45
N PRO A 59 12.37 -8.11 8.57
CA PRO A 59 11.75 -6.85 8.99
C PRO A 59 10.27 -6.98 9.42
N PHE A 60 9.79 -8.21 9.65
CA PHE A 60 8.39 -8.59 9.84
C PHE A 60 8.02 -8.91 11.29
N THR A 61 8.96 -8.86 12.23
CA THR A 61 8.71 -9.14 13.66
C THR A 61 7.61 -8.27 14.28
N GLY A 62 7.49 -7.02 13.81
CA GLY A 62 6.42 -6.11 14.23
C GLY A 62 5.01 -6.56 13.84
N LEU A 63 4.86 -7.50 12.90
CA LEU A 63 3.54 -8.01 12.50
C LEU A 63 2.91 -8.93 13.56
N ASN A 64 3.69 -9.41 14.54
CA ASN A 64 3.17 -10.21 15.66
C ASN A 64 2.08 -9.47 16.46
N SER A 65 2.09 -8.13 16.47
CA SER A 65 1.07 -7.33 17.16
C SER A 65 -0.34 -7.48 16.57
N PHE A 66 -0.46 -7.93 15.31
CA PHE A 66 -1.76 -8.18 14.67
C PHE A 66 -2.32 -9.58 14.97
N GLY A 67 -1.57 -10.40 15.70
CA GLY A 67 -2.01 -11.70 16.19
C GLY A 67 -2.06 -12.81 15.14
N THR A 68 -2.37 -14.02 15.62
CA THR A 68 -2.35 -15.26 14.82
C THR A 68 -3.35 -15.27 13.67
N ALA A 69 -4.49 -14.58 13.84
CA ALA A 69 -5.50 -14.46 12.78
C ALA A 69 -4.92 -13.82 11.52
N PHE A 70 -4.15 -12.73 11.67
CA PHE A 70 -3.45 -12.10 10.56
C PHE A 70 -2.30 -12.96 10.05
N LEU A 71 -1.44 -13.47 10.95
CA LEU A 71 -0.26 -14.23 10.56
C LEU A 71 -0.59 -15.51 9.76
N SER A 72 -1.78 -16.08 9.96
CA SER A 72 -2.30 -17.19 9.13
C SER A 72 -2.64 -16.78 7.68
N LYS A 73 -2.84 -15.49 7.45
CA LYS A 73 -3.11 -14.84 6.16
C LYS A 73 -1.91 -14.03 5.67
N PHE A 74 -0.73 -14.26 6.22
CA PHE A 74 0.52 -13.65 5.81
C PHE A 74 1.47 -14.72 5.31
N GLU A 75 2.18 -14.42 4.23
CA GLU A 75 3.08 -15.35 3.56
C GLU A 75 4.29 -14.61 3.00
N CYS A 76 5.46 -15.23 3.07
CA CYS A 76 6.68 -14.72 2.46
C CYS A 76 7.14 -15.69 1.37
N SER A 77 7.03 -15.27 0.12
CA SER A 77 7.56 -15.97 -1.04
C SER A 77 8.97 -15.47 -1.31
N GLN A 78 9.93 -16.39 -1.28
CA GLN A 78 11.34 -16.13 -1.52
C GLN A 78 11.76 -16.80 -2.82
N MET A 79 12.54 -16.10 -3.65
CA MET A 79 13.14 -16.70 -4.84
C MET A 79 14.39 -15.92 -5.28
N PRO A 80 15.37 -16.57 -5.93
CA PRO A 80 16.51 -15.89 -6.50
C PRO A 80 16.08 -15.10 -7.74
N HIS A 81 16.19 -13.78 -7.69
CA HIS A 81 15.90 -12.93 -8.84
C HIS A 81 16.64 -11.59 -8.75
N PRO A 82 17.32 -11.11 -9.81
CA PRO A 82 18.12 -9.88 -9.76
C PRO A 82 17.33 -8.64 -9.33
N LEU A 83 16.07 -8.52 -9.76
CA LEU A 83 15.22 -7.41 -9.29
C LEU A 83 14.93 -7.51 -7.78
N LEU A 84 14.77 -8.73 -7.25
CA LEU A 84 14.42 -8.93 -5.84
C LEU A 84 15.59 -8.68 -4.88
N GLU A 85 16.83 -8.67 -5.39
CA GLU A 85 18.01 -8.25 -4.62
C GLU A 85 17.96 -6.77 -4.25
N HIS A 86 17.24 -5.97 -5.03
CA HIS A 86 17.15 -4.52 -4.83
C HIS A 86 15.79 -4.07 -4.30
N ILE A 87 14.72 -4.80 -4.63
CA ILE A 87 13.36 -4.45 -4.20
C ILE A 87 12.60 -5.66 -3.66
N THR A 88 11.75 -5.42 -2.68
CA THR A 88 10.80 -6.41 -2.16
C THR A 88 9.40 -5.93 -2.48
N PHE A 89 8.59 -6.81 -3.07
CA PHE A 89 7.18 -6.52 -3.36
C PHE A 89 6.29 -6.98 -2.20
N VAL A 90 5.22 -6.23 -1.95
CA VAL A 90 4.15 -6.62 -1.03
C VAL A 90 2.86 -6.65 -1.83
N ASP A 91 2.39 -7.86 -2.15
CA ASP A 91 1.07 -8.08 -2.73
C ASP A 91 0.03 -8.09 -1.60
N THR A 92 -0.92 -7.16 -1.65
CA THR A 92 -1.99 -7.08 -0.66
C THR A 92 -3.24 -7.81 -1.16
N PRO A 93 -4.07 -8.36 -0.24
CA PRO A 93 -5.40 -8.85 -0.59
C PRO A 93 -6.21 -7.80 -1.35
N GLY A 94 -7.05 -8.25 -2.29
CA GLY A 94 -7.97 -7.34 -2.98
C GLY A 94 -8.90 -6.65 -1.99
N VAL A 95 -8.99 -5.32 -2.07
CA VAL A 95 -9.98 -4.58 -1.28
C VAL A 95 -11.37 -4.95 -1.80
N LEU A 96 -12.23 -5.37 -0.90
CA LEU A 96 -13.56 -5.88 -1.21
C LEU A 96 -14.54 -4.72 -1.33
N SER A 97 -15.55 -4.87 -2.19
CA SER A 97 -16.61 -3.90 -2.36
C SER A 97 -17.84 -4.35 -1.57
N GLY A 98 -18.00 -3.85 -0.33
CA GLY A 98 -19.25 -3.98 0.44
C GLY A 98 -19.09 -4.43 1.90
N GLU A 99 -19.96 -3.91 2.78
CA GLU A 99 -19.89 -4.12 4.24
C GLU A 99 -19.98 -5.59 4.68
N LYS A 100 -20.72 -6.44 3.96
CA LYS A 100 -20.92 -7.86 4.31
C LYS A 100 -19.64 -8.71 4.22
N GLN A 101 -18.62 -8.23 3.49
CA GLN A 101 -17.33 -8.91 3.39
C GLN A 101 -16.29 -8.35 4.37
N ARG A 102 -16.51 -7.15 4.94
CA ARG A 102 -15.68 -6.59 6.01
C ARG A 102 -15.72 -7.47 7.27
N THR A 103 -16.89 -8.02 7.60
CA THR A 103 -17.07 -8.94 8.73
C THR A 103 -16.39 -10.29 8.54
N GLN A 104 -15.89 -10.61 7.33
CA GLN A 104 -15.16 -11.87 7.09
C GLN A 104 -13.68 -11.79 7.46
N ARG A 105 -13.07 -10.60 7.58
CA ARG A 105 -11.67 -10.48 7.98
C ARG A 105 -11.57 -10.52 9.50
N ALA A 106 -10.93 -11.57 10.02
CA ALA A 106 -10.66 -11.74 11.45
C ALA A 106 -9.47 -10.87 11.97
N TYR A 107 -9.02 -9.88 11.19
CA TYR A 107 -7.88 -9.03 11.52
C TYR A 107 -8.07 -7.60 11.00
N ASP A 108 -7.34 -6.65 11.57
CA ASP A 108 -7.35 -5.24 11.17
C ASP A 108 -6.57 -5.01 9.86
N PHE A 109 -7.28 -5.11 8.73
CA PHE A 109 -6.71 -4.90 7.41
C PHE A 109 -6.13 -3.48 7.23
N THR A 110 -6.81 -2.46 7.75
CA THR A 110 -6.37 -1.07 7.66
C THR A 110 -5.09 -0.83 8.45
N GLY A 111 -5.01 -1.36 9.68
CA GLY A 111 -3.80 -1.27 10.50
C GLY A 111 -2.61 -1.99 9.89
N VAL A 112 -2.82 -3.20 9.34
CA VAL A 112 -1.76 -3.94 8.62
C VAL A 112 -1.29 -3.16 7.40
N THR A 113 -2.21 -2.60 6.61
CA THR A 113 -1.87 -1.82 5.41
C THR A 113 -1.08 -0.56 5.78
N ALA A 114 -1.49 0.15 6.83
CA ALA A 114 -0.77 1.30 7.35
C ALA A 114 0.64 0.92 7.86
N TRP A 115 0.79 -0.24 8.50
CA TRP A 115 2.09 -0.75 8.95
C TRP A 115 3.04 -0.98 7.77
N PHE A 116 2.56 -1.57 6.68
CA PHE A 116 3.36 -1.73 5.46
C PHE A 116 3.64 -0.38 4.80
N ALA A 117 2.67 0.52 4.71
CA ALA A 117 2.83 1.85 4.13
C ALA A 117 3.96 2.66 4.81
N ALA A 118 4.06 2.57 6.13
CA ALA A 118 5.12 3.23 6.89
C ALA A 118 6.53 2.70 6.54
N LYS A 119 6.64 1.42 6.16
CA LYS A 119 7.91 0.75 5.85
C LYS A 119 8.23 0.69 4.35
N CYS A 120 7.25 0.94 3.49
CA CYS A 120 7.45 0.95 2.05
C CYS A 120 8.06 2.26 1.57
N ASP A 121 8.77 2.15 0.45
CA ASP A 121 9.37 3.27 -0.28
C ASP A 121 8.44 3.75 -1.39
N LEU A 122 7.57 2.87 -1.90
CA LEU A 122 6.60 3.15 -2.95
C LEU A 122 5.31 2.38 -2.68
N ILE A 123 4.17 3.02 -2.93
CA ILE A 123 2.84 2.43 -2.84
C ILE A 123 2.17 2.58 -4.20
N LEU A 124 1.91 1.46 -4.88
CA LEU A 124 1.20 1.42 -6.14
C LEU A 124 -0.30 1.19 -5.89
N LEU A 125 -1.13 2.16 -6.27
CA LEU A 125 -2.59 2.03 -6.29
C LEU A 125 -3.04 1.56 -7.68
N LEU A 126 -3.47 0.30 -7.79
CA LEU A 126 -3.90 -0.29 -9.05
C LEU A 126 -5.40 -0.13 -9.27
N PHE A 127 -5.76 0.38 -10.44
CA PHE A 127 -7.13 0.54 -10.92
C PHE A 127 -7.36 -0.22 -12.23
N ASP A 128 -8.60 -0.66 -12.43
CA ASP A 128 -9.07 -1.28 -13.67
C ASP A 128 -10.08 -0.33 -14.35
N PRO A 129 -9.92 0.00 -15.64
CA PRO A 129 -10.82 0.84 -16.43
C PRO A 129 -12.30 0.43 -16.32
N HIS A 130 -12.58 -0.87 -16.17
CA HIS A 130 -13.94 -1.39 -16.06
C HIS A 130 -14.51 -1.30 -14.64
N LYS A 131 -13.69 -1.02 -13.63
CA LYS A 131 -14.05 -0.99 -12.20
C LYS A 131 -13.39 0.18 -11.47
N LEU A 132 -13.76 1.39 -11.88
CA LEU A 132 -13.19 2.63 -11.33
C LEU A 132 -13.85 3.11 -10.03
N ASP A 133 -14.98 2.51 -9.65
CA ASP A 133 -15.69 2.89 -8.43
C ASP A 133 -14.79 2.67 -7.20
N ILE A 134 -14.41 3.75 -6.55
CA ILE A 134 -13.67 3.70 -5.29
C ILE A 134 -14.68 3.39 -4.18
N SER A 135 -14.79 2.11 -3.82
CA SER A 135 -15.64 1.67 -2.71
C SER A 135 -15.27 2.36 -1.39
N ASP A 136 -16.22 2.47 -0.46
CA ASP A 136 -15.97 3.11 0.83
C ASP A 136 -14.90 2.39 1.66
N GLU A 137 -14.78 1.06 1.52
CA GLU A 137 -13.67 0.30 2.10
C GLU A 137 -12.34 0.75 1.49
N PHE A 138 -12.27 0.87 0.15
CA PHE A 138 -11.03 1.32 -0.49
C PHE A 138 -10.68 2.76 -0.13
N LYS A 139 -11.67 3.66 0.00
CA LYS A 139 -11.45 5.01 0.53
C LYS A 139 -10.86 4.98 1.95
N ARG A 140 -11.36 4.13 2.84
CA ARG A 140 -10.82 3.99 4.21
C ARG A 140 -9.38 3.49 4.22
N VAL A 141 -9.04 2.55 3.33
CA VAL A 141 -7.67 2.07 3.20
C VAL A 141 -6.75 3.15 2.62
N ILE A 142 -7.20 3.91 1.62
CA ILE A 142 -6.42 5.04 1.10
C ILE A 142 -6.24 6.10 2.21
N TYR A 143 -7.28 6.35 3.01
CA TYR A 143 -7.20 7.26 4.15
C TYR A 143 -6.17 6.81 5.20
N SER A 144 -5.98 5.49 5.40
CA SER A 144 -4.96 4.97 6.30
C SER A 144 -3.52 5.17 5.77
N LEU A 145 -3.35 5.65 4.53
CA LEU A 145 -2.05 6.01 3.94
C LEU A 145 -1.68 7.48 4.14
N ARG A 146 -2.55 8.30 4.78
CA ARG A 146 -2.30 9.72 5.01
C ARG A 146 -0.95 9.96 5.67
N GLY A 147 -0.19 10.91 5.15
CA GLY A 147 1.18 11.20 5.61
C GLY A 147 2.27 10.43 4.85
N HIS A 148 1.87 9.53 3.95
CA HIS A 148 2.74 8.83 3.00
C HIS A 148 2.34 9.11 1.54
N ASP A 149 1.64 10.22 1.30
CA ASP A 149 1.13 10.64 -0.01
C ASP A 149 2.24 10.79 -1.06
N ASP A 150 3.45 11.20 -0.62
CA ASP A 150 4.65 11.36 -1.46
C ASP A 150 5.11 10.03 -2.10
N LYS A 151 4.78 8.90 -1.46
CA LYS A 151 5.13 7.55 -1.90
C LYS A 151 4.08 6.92 -2.80
N ILE A 152 2.92 7.56 -2.97
CA ILE A 152 1.82 7.01 -3.74
C ILE A 152 2.05 7.23 -5.24
N ARG A 153 1.89 6.17 -6.02
CA ARG A 153 1.77 6.22 -7.47
C ARG A 153 0.55 5.42 -7.88
N VAL A 154 -0.08 5.83 -8.97
CA VAL A 154 -1.29 5.18 -9.46
C VAL A 154 -0.93 4.39 -10.70
N VAL A 155 -1.52 3.22 -10.86
CA VAL A 155 -1.39 2.41 -12.08
C VAL A 155 -2.80 2.13 -12.60
N LEU A 156 -3.12 2.69 -13.76
CA LEU A 156 -4.32 2.35 -14.51
C LEU A 156 -3.99 1.16 -15.41
N ASN A 157 -4.24 -0.04 -14.88
CA ASN A 157 -3.89 -1.31 -15.52
C ASN A 157 -4.97 -1.73 -16.52
N LYS A 158 -4.68 -2.65 -17.45
CA LYS A 158 -5.62 -3.14 -18.47
C LYS A 158 -6.18 -2.05 -19.40
N ALA A 159 -5.41 -0.98 -19.60
CA ALA A 159 -5.81 0.12 -20.46
C ALA A 159 -5.97 -0.30 -21.95
N ASP A 160 -5.45 -1.46 -22.33
CA ASP A 160 -5.59 -2.07 -23.65
C ASP A 160 -6.98 -2.67 -23.93
N GLN A 161 -7.86 -2.69 -22.92
CA GLN A 161 -9.22 -3.24 -23.02
C GLN A 161 -10.28 -2.17 -23.33
N VAL A 162 -9.89 -0.90 -23.46
CA VAL A 162 -10.77 0.23 -23.74
C VAL A 162 -10.22 1.05 -24.90
N ASP A 163 -11.11 1.71 -25.64
CA ASP A 163 -10.68 2.62 -26.71
C ASP A 163 -10.07 3.91 -26.13
N THR A 164 -9.40 4.69 -26.98
CA THR A 164 -8.70 5.92 -26.57
C THR A 164 -9.63 6.99 -25.97
N GLN A 165 -10.84 7.18 -26.52
CA GLN A 165 -11.77 8.19 -25.99
C GLN A 165 -12.33 7.77 -24.63
N GLN A 166 -12.68 6.49 -24.48
CA GLN A 166 -13.13 5.92 -23.22
C GLN A 166 -12.00 6.00 -22.17
N LEU A 167 -10.76 5.68 -22.55
CA LEU A 167 -9.59 5.79 -21.68
C LEU A 167 -9.41 7.21 -21.11
N MET A 168 -9.58 8.25 -21.94
CA MET A 168 -9.49 9.65 -21.49
C MET A 168 -10.60 10.01 -20.48
N ARG A 169 -11.83 9.53 -20.71
CA ARG A 169 -12.95 9.74 -19.76
C ARG A 169 -12.69 9.03 -18.43
N ILE A 170 -12.20 7.80 -18.50
CA ILE A 170 -11.82 6.97 -17.37
C ILE A 170 -10.71 7.62 -16.55
N TYR A 171 -9.68 8.12 -17.22
CA TYR A 171 -8.58 8.83 -16.59
C TYR A 171 -9.08 10.10 -15.86
N GLY A 172 -9.93 10.89 -16.50
CA GLY A 172 -10.53 12.07 -15.87
C GLY A 172 -11.36 11.74 -14.63
N ALA A 173 -12.21 10.70 -14.72
CA ALA A 173 -13.01 10.23 -13.59
C ALA A 173 -12.15 9.70 -12.42
N LEU A 174 -11.07 8.99 -12.73
CA LEU A 174 -10.10 8.49 -11.74
C LEU A 174 -9.43 9.65 -11.01
N MET A 175 -8.90 10.63 -11.75
CA MET A 175 -8.20 11.79 -11.17
C MET A 175 -9.14 12.63 -10.30
N TRP A 176 -10.37 12.85 -10.75
CA TRP A 176 -11.40 13.52 -9.96
C TRP A 176 -11.68 12.80 -8.64
N SER A 177 -11.79 11.46 -8.69
CA SER A 177 -12.08 10.64 -7.52
C SER A 177 -10.90 10.60 -6.55
N LEU A 178 -9.68 10.46 -7.05
CA LEU A 178 -8.46 10.49 -6.25
C LEU A 178 -8.23 11.85 -5.58
N GLY A 179 -8.50 12.96 -6.28
CA GLY A 179 -8.41 14.30 -5.71
C GLY A 179 -9.29 14.47 -4.47
N LYS A 180 -10.50 13.90 -4.49
CA LYS A 180 -11.41 13.92 -3.34
C LYS A 180 -10.93 13.04 -2.17
N VAL A 181 -10.28 11.91 -2.45
CA VAL A 181 -9.93 10.92 -1.43
C VAL A 181 -8.57 11.22 -0.79
N LEU A 182 -7.55 11.55 -1.58
CA LEU A 182 -6.21 11.86 -1.08
C LEU A 182 -6.16 13.22 -0.39
N ASN A 183 -7.00 14.17 -0.81
CA ASN A 183 -7.08 15.51 -0.20
C ASN A 183 -5.71 16.22 -0.11
N THR A 184 -4.90 16.06 -1.15
CA THR A 184 -3.62 16.76 -1.35
C THR A 184 -3.74 17.68 -2.56
N PRO A 185 -3.13 18.88 -2.54
CA PRO A 185 -3.08 19.75 -3.71
C PRO A 185 -2.19 19.19 -4.82
N GLU A 186 -1.33 18.22 -4.52
CA GLU A 186 -0.38 17.64 -5.48
C GLU A 186 -1.03 16.58 -6.35
N VAL A 187 -0.76 16.64 -7.66
CA VAL A 187 -1.26 15.66 -8.63
C VAL A 187 -0.40 14.40 -8.58
N VAL A 188 -1.03 13.25 -8.28
CA VAL A 188 -0.34 11.96 -8.28
C VAL A 188 0.01 11.50 -9.71
N ARG A 189 1.23 10.97 -9.90
CA ARG A 189 1.63 10.34 -11.17
C ARG A 189 0.84 9.04 -11.38
N VAL A 190 0.18 8.95 -12.52
CA VAL A 190 -0.58 7.78 -12.97
C VAL A 190 0.16 7.12 -14.13
N TYR A 191 0.48 5.83 -14.02
CA TYR A 191 1.00 5.04 -15.13
C TYR A 191 -0.13 4.34 -15.86
N ILE A 192 -0.21 4.52 -17.17
CA ILE A 192 -1.28 3.94 -17.99
C ILE A 192 -0.72 2.81 -18.84
N GLY A 193 -1.29 1.61 -18.74
CA GLY A 193 -0.86 0.50 -19.57
C GLY A 193 -1.53 -0.82 -19.26
N SER A 194 -0.96 -1.89 -19.81
CA SER A 194 -1.38 -3.27 -19.53
C SER A 194 -0.19 -4.08 -19.05
N PHE A 195 -0.19 -4.41 -17.76
CA PHE A 195 0.94 -5.06 -17.09
C PHE A 195 0.65 -6.56 -16.95
N ASN A 196 0.65 -7.26 -18.08
CA ASN A 196 0.40 -8.69 -18.15
C ASN A 196 1.29 -9.37 -19.22
N GLU A 197 1.35 -10.70 -19.22
CA GLU A 197 2.19 -11.47 -20.14
C GLU A 197 1.67 -11.52 -21.58
N LYS A 198 0.42 -11.13 -21.83
CA LYS A 198 -0.18 -11.15 -23.17
C LYS A 198 0.29 -9.92 -23.95
N PRO A 199 0.46 -10.05 -25.28
CA PRO A 199 0.71 -8.89 -26.12
C PRO A 199 -0.44 -7.89 -26.00
N VAL A 200 -0.10 -6.60 -26.05
CA VAL A 200 -1.08 -5.50 -26.04
C VAL A 200 -2.07 -5.73 -27.18
N ASN A 201 -3.37 -5.58 -26.90
CA ASN A 201 -4.40 -5.72 -27.93
C ASN A 201 -4.35 -4.54 -28.90
N GLU A 202 -3.58 -4.69 -29.98
CA GLU A 202 -3.34 -3.66 -31.00
C GLU A 202 -4.64 -3.23 -31.72
N GLY A 203 -5.68 -4.08 -31.72
CA GLY A 203 -6.97 -3.78 -32.35
C GLY A 203 -7.78 -2.69 -31.64
N PHE A 204 -7.61 -2.52 -30.32
CA PHE A 204 -8.33 -1.52 -29.52
C PHE A 204 -7.51 -0.25 -29.24
N THR A 205 -6.18 -0.37 -29.19
CA THR A 205 -5.27 0.71 -28.76
C THR A 205 -4.77 1.58 -29.91
N GLY A 206 -4.72 1.02 -31.13
CA GLY A 206 -4.05 1.67 -32.25
C GLY A 206 -2.54 1.88 -32.02
N PRO A 207 -1.82 2.41 -33.02
CA PRO A 207 -0.36 2.59 -32.93
C PRO A 207 0.08 3.61 -31.88
N ILE A 208 -0.76 4.63 -31.60
CA ILE A 208 -0.46 5.68 -30.60
C ILE A 208 -0.59 5.12 -29.18
N GLY A 209 -1.59 4.27 -28.92
CA GLY A 209 -1.80 3.67 -27.59
C GLY A 209 -0.66 2.73 -27.19
N LYS A 210 -0.14 1.95 -28.13
CA LYS A 210 1.00 1.05 -27.88
C LYS A 210 2.26 1.81 -27.45
N ALA A 211 2.65 2.83 -28.21
CA ALA A 211 3.82 3.65 -27.88
C ALA A 211 3.66 4.37 -26.53
N LEU A 212 2.46 4.84 -26.21
CA LEU A 212 2.16 5.41 -24.89
C LEU A 212 2.36 4.37 -23.79
N PHE A 213 1.79 3.18 -23.91
CA PHE A 213 1.86 2.15 -22.86
C PHE A 213 3.29 1.64 -22.64
N GLU A 214 4.06 1.45 -23.71
CA GLU A 214 5.46 1.06 -23.62
C GLU A 214 6.29 2.13 -22.88
N LYS A 215 6.08 3.40 -23.22
CA LYS A 215 6.75 4.53 -22.55
C LYS A 215 6.35 4.65 -21.08
N GLU A 216 5.06 4.52 -20.75
CA GLU A 216 4.56 4.55 -19.38
C GLU A 216 5.09 3.38 -18.53
N GLN A 217 5.26 2.21 -19.15
CA GLN A 217 5.88 1.05 -18.51
C GLN A 217 7.39 1.27 -18.28
N GLU A 218 8.10 1.89 -19.23
CA GLU A 218 9.51 2.25 -19.07
C GLU A 218 9.71 3.29 -17.95
N ASP A 219 8.86 4.32 -17.89
CA ASP A 219 8.86 5.31 -16.82
C ASP A 219 8.66 4.65 -15.44
N LEU A 220 7.68 3.72 -15.34
CA LEU A 220 7.43 2.98 -14.09
C LEU A 220 8.63 2.11 -13.69
N LEU A 221 9.24 1.41 -14.65
CA LEU A 221 10.44 0.60 -14.39
C LEU A 221 11.61 1.46 -13.94
N THR A 222 11.78 2.65 -14.52
CA THR A 222 12.82 3.61 -14.13
C THR A 222 12.59 4.08 -12.69
N ASP A 223 11.34 4.44 -12.34
CA ASP A 223 10.99 4.84 -10.98
C ASP A 223 11.22 3.71 -9.96
N LEU A 224 10.92 2.46 -10.31
CA LEU A 224 11.20 1.29 -9.47
C LEU A 224 12.71 1.06 -9.27
N LYS A 225 13.50 1.20 -10.35
CA LYS A 225 14.98 1.06 -10.29
C LYS A 225 15.65 2.16 -9.48
N ASP A 226 15.05 3.34 -9.40
CA ASP A 226 15.59 4.46 -8.63
C ASP A 226 15.21 4.42 -7.14
N ILE A 227 14.33 3.48 -6.72
CA ILE A 227 13.96 3.32 -5.31
C ILE A 227 15.18 3.15 -4.41
N PRO A 228 16.15 2.24 -4.68
CA PRO A 228 17.29 2.04 -3.79
C PRO A 228 18.15 3.30 -3.64
N LYS A 229 18.30 4.09 -4.71
CA LYS A 229 19.04 5.36 -4.68
C LYS A 229 18.36 6.39 -3.78
N LYS A 230 17.03 6.45 -3.84
CA LYS A 230 16.20 7.36 -3.03
C LYS A 230 15.93 6.84 -1.61
N ALA A 231 16.27 5.59 -1.31
CA ALA A 231 15.93 4.95 -0.04
C ALA A 231 16.64 5.58 1.16
N CYS A 232 17.88 6.08 0.98
CA CYS A 232 18.62 6.75 2.06
C CYS A 232 17.89 8.03 2.51
N ASP A 233 17.60 8.93 1.58
CA ASP A 233 16.90 10.20 1.86
C ASP A 233 15.51 9.94 2.46
N ARG A 234 14.79 8.93 1.95
CA ARG A 234 13.49 8.53 2.50
C ARG A 234 13.59 8.05 3.94
N ARG A 235 14.59 7.24 4.28
CA ARG A 235 14.83 6.78 5.66
C ARG A 235 15.09 7.94 6.60
N ILE A 236 15.86 8.94 6.15
CA ILE A 236 16.10 10.16 6.92
C ILE A 236 14.78 10.92 7.16
N ASN A 237 13.98 11.11 6.10
CA ASN A 237 12.69 11.80 6.21
C ASN A 237 11.72 11.08 7.15
N GLU A 238 11.61 9.75 7.08
CA GLU A 238 10.78 8.96 7.99
C GLU A 238 11.30 9.01 9.43
N PHE A 239 12.62 9.01 9.63
CA PHE A 239 13.20 9.21 10.95
C PHE A 239 12.83 10.57 11.54
N VAL A 240 12.90 11.65 10.75
CA VAL A 240 12.50 13.00 11.16
C VAL A 240 11.00 13.07 11.49
N LYS A 241 10.14 12.49 10.65
CA LYS A 241 8.69 12.39 10.92
C LYS A 241 8.43 11.69 12.26
N ARG A 242 9.09 10.56 12.50
CA ARG A 242 8.96 9.79 13.75
C ARG A 242 9.50 10.53 14.98
N ALA A 243 10.65 11.19 14.85
CA ALA A 243 11.23 12.00 15.93
C ALA A 243 10.30 13.16 16.32
N ARG A 244 9.68 13.83 15.33
CA ARG A 244 8.69 14.88 15.56
C ARG A 244 7.45 14.34 16.26
N ALA A 245 6.90 13.22 15.80
CA ALA A 245 5.75 12.57 16.43
C ALA A 245 6.05 12.17 17.89
N ALA A 246 7.23 11.61 18.16
CA ALA A 246 7.66 11.24 19.51
C ALA A 246 7.79 12.47 20.43
N LYS A 247 8.34 13.57 19.92
CA LYS A 247 8.44 14.85 20.64
C LYS A 247 7.05 15.42 20.98
N ILE A 248 6.13 15.43 20.02
CA ILE A 248 4.74 15.87 20.23
C ILE A 248 4.07 14.99 21.29
N HIS A 249 4.20 13.67 21.17
CA HIS A 249 3.64 12.74 22.15
C HIS A 249 4.19 12.97 23.57
N ALA A 250 5.50 13.22 23.70
CA ALA A 250 6.12 13.54 24.99
C ALA A 250 5.57 14.85 25.59
N TYR A 251 5.32 15.88 24.78
CA TYR A 251 4.68 17.11 25.25
C TYR A 251 3.25 16.89 25.70
N ILE A 252 2.45 16.17 24.92
CA ILE A 252 1.06 15.85 25.27
C ILE A 252 1.02 15.11 26.61
N VAL A 253 1.78 14.02 26.74
CA VAL A 253 1.81 13.23 27.97
C VAL A 253 2.35 14.05 29.14
N GLY A 254 3.39 14.87 28.90
CA GLY A 254 3.94 15.77 29.90
C GLY A 254 2.94 16.82 30.40
N HIS A 255 2.16 17.41 29.50
CA HIS A 255 1.09 18.37 29.81
C HIS A 255 -0.04 17.72 30.60
N LEU A 256 -0.59 16.61 30.09
CA LEU A 256 -1.64 15.85 30.76
C LEU A 256 -1.20 15.40 32.16
N LYS A 257 0.07 15.03 32.33
CA LYS A 257 0.61 14.65 33.64
C LYS A 257 0.67 15.82 34.63
N LYS A 258 0.95 17.04 34.16
CA LYS A 258 0.96 18.26 34.99
C LYS A 258 -0.45 18.65 35.44
N GLU A 259 -1.46 18.47 34.59
CA GLU A 259 -2.86 18.76 34.90
C GLU A 259 -3.52 17.74 35.84
N MET A 260 -2.88 16.59 36.06
CA MET A 260 -3.41 15.54 36.93
C MET A 260 -3.22 15.87 38.43
N PRO A 261 -4.27 15.75 39.26
CA PRO A 261 -4.16 15.99 40.70
C PRO A 261 -3.35 14.90 41.40
N THR A 262 -2.58 15.28 42.41
CA THR A 262 -1.68 14.37 43.14
C THR A 262 -2.42 13.38 44.04
N PHE A 263 -3.52 13.79 44.67
CA PHE A 263 -4.18 13.02 45.74
C PHE A 263 -5.60 12.57 45.40
N ILE A 264 -6.55 13.47 45.15
CA ILE A 264 -7.99 13.15 45.01
C ILE A 264 -8.50 13.60 43.63
N GLY A 265 -9.45 12.86 43.06
CA GLY A 265 -10.15 13.25 41.83
C GLY A 265 -9.50 12.83 40.51
N LYS A 266 -8.45 11.99 40.56
CA LYS A 266 -7.69 11.54 39.38
C LYS A 266 -8.57 11.02 38.24
N ALA A 267 -9.53 10.13 38.53
CA ALA A 267 -10.42 9.57 37.51
C ALA A 267 -11.29 10.64 36.84
N LYS A 268 -11.85 11.56 37.64
CA LYS A 268 -12.67 12.67 37.13
C LYS A 268 -11.85 13.64 36.27
N THR A 269 -10.62 13.95 36.69
CA THR A 269 -9.73 14.82 35.90
C THR A 269 -9.24 14.14 34.63
N GLN A 270 -8.90 12.85 34.68
CA GLN A 270 -8.51 12.08 33.50
C GLN A 270 -9.64 12.07 32.47
N GLN A 271 -10.88 11.83 32.90
CA GLN A 271 -12.05 11.85 32.03
C GLN A 271 -12.23 13.25 31.39
N ARG A 272 -12.22 14.32 32.20
CA ARG A 272 -12.28 15.70 31.71
C ARG A 272 -11.19 16.02 30.67
N LEU A 273 -9.95 15.62 30.93
CA LEU A 273 -8.82 15.87 30.02
C LEU A 273 -8.93 15.06 28.73
N THR A 274 -9.47 13.84 28.80
CA THR A 274 -9.67 12.99 27.62
C THR A 274 -10.83 13.51 26.77
N ASP A 275 -11.91 13.97 27.40
CA ASP A 275 -13.08 14.54 26.72
C ASP A 275 -12.74 15.88 26.03
N ASN A 276 -11.80 16.65 26.59
CA ASN A 276 -11.39 17.96 26.08
C ASN A 276 -10.01 17.96 25.39
N LEU A 277 -9.57 16.81 24.87
CA LEU A 277 -8.20 16.63 24.38
C LEU A 277 -7.83 17.60 23.25
N GLU A 278 -8.79 17.97 22.39
CA GLU A 278 -8.59 18.95 21.32
C GLU A 278 -8.23 20.33 21.86
N GLU A 279 -8.87 20.79 22.93
CA GLU A 279 -8.55 22.06 23.58
C GLU A 279 -7.19 22.00 24.28
N GLU A 280 -6.83 20.85 24.85
CA GLU A 280 -5.54 20.64 25.49
C GLU A 280 -4.38 20.58 24.49
N PHE A 281 -4.62 20.23 23.22
CA PHE A 281 -3.59 20.27 22.16
C PHE A 281 -3.24 21.68 21.68
N VAL A 282 -4.10 22.66 21.94
CA VAL A 282 -3.86 24.06 21.56
C VAL A 282 -2.99 24.79 22.61
N LYS A 283 -2.95 24.28 23.84
CA LYS A 283 -2.20 24.86 24.98
C LYS A 283 -0.73 24.41 24.98
#